data_AF-A0ABD3WUU3-F1
#
_entry.id   AF-A0ABD3WUU3-F1
#
_cell.length_a   1.000
_cell.length_b   1.000
_cell.length_c   1.000
_cell.angle_alpha   90.00
_cell.angle_beta   90.00
_cell.angle_gamma   90.00
#
_symmetry.space_group_name_H-M   'P 1'
#
loop_
_entity.id
_entity.type
_entity.pdbx_description
1 polymer ?
#
loop_
_entity_poly.entity_id
_entity_poly.type
_entity_poly.pdbx_seq_one_letter_code
_entity_poly.pdbx_strand_id
1 'polypeptide(L)'
;MGNLLAINNTTFPTKEPFKYNYHYWTSFEPYAKWIGTQHKVFKGHAFHKRNYMTCTKVVVKTKINCHACPRHWESYMNCHQEAEILASEFNKRCHDISVKIAFITPSIASMDDISDFMKIYRVFKRSNKLLQEDEAVLLEERLLGDFKHFLSAKGQTFGEEYEELHAYSHFTYQMTNGQIVVSDLKGVVHDGVLRLTNPTIHSRDRRFGPKDDGEAGISRVCINHRCNKICQSIGLVPIGFG
;
A
#
# COMPACT_ATOMS: atom_id res chain seq x y z
N MET A 1 20.99 23.72 29.35
CA MET A 1 20.02 23.74 28.23
C MET A 1 19.01 22.65 28.51
N GLY A 2 17.72 22.99 28.69
CA GLY A 2 16.70 21.99 28.97
C GLY A 2 16.49 21.10 27.75
N ASN A 3 16.49 19.78 27.94
CA ASN A 3 16.09 18.85 26.89
C ASN A 3 14.61 19.14 26.55
N LEU A 4 14.36 19.68 25.36
CA LEU A 4 13.03 19.78 24.81
C LEU A 4 12.49 18.36 24.64
N LEU A 5 11.35 18.07 25.25
CA LEU A 5 10.71 16.76 25.13
C LEU A 5 10.30 16.51 23.67
N ALA A 6 10.73 15.38 23.10
CA ALA A 6 10.28 14.95 21.80
C ALA A 6 8.80 14.53 21.88
N ILE A 7 7.91 15.33 21.30
CA ILE A 7 6.46 15.06 21.36
C ILE A 7 6.05 13.97 20.38
N ASN A 8 6.64 13.97 19.19
CA ASN A 8 6.35 13.05 18.09
C ASN A 8 7.55 12.14 17.81
N ASN A 9 7.30 11.04 17.11
CA ASN A 9 8.36 10.25 16.53
C ASN A 9 8.82 10.92 15.22
N THR A 10 10.09 10.73 14.86
CA THR A 10 10.67 11.25 13.62
C THR A 10 11.40 10.17 12.83
N THR A 11 11.67 10.45 11.56
CA THR A 11 12.52 9.63 10.71
C THR A 11 13.66 10.48 10.17
N PHE A 12 14.77 9.83 9.82
CA PHE A 12 15.74 10.42 8.92
C PHE A 12 15.08 10.70 7.56
N PRO A 13 15.67 11.60 6.74
CA PRO A 13 15.28 11.73 5.35
C PRO A 13 15.32 10.38 4.64
N THR A 14 14.30 10.08 3.83
CA THR A 14 14.25 8.84 3.02
C THR A 14 15.51 8.71 2.17
N LYS A 15 16.05 7.49 2.06
CA LYS A 15 17.21 7.24 1.19
C LYS A 15 16.84 7.34 -0.29
N GLU A 16 15.67 6.84 -0.64
CA GLU A 16 15.09 6.96 -1.97
C GLU A 16 14.05 8.09 -2.01
N PRO A 17 13.83 8.71 -3.17
CA PRO A 17 12.78 9.71 -3.32
C PRO A 17 11.39 9.07 -3.23
N PHE A 18 10.44 9.77 -2.63
CA PHE A 18 9.08 9.26 -2.36
C PHE A 18 8.00 9.98 -3.17
N LYS A 19 7.96 11.31 -3.09
CA LYS A 19 6.94 12.15 -3.75
C LYS A 19 7.62 13.26 -4.54
N TYR A 20 7.14 13.49 -5.77
CA TYR A 20 7.73 14.47 -6.70
C TYR A 20 9.25 14.34 -6.86
N ASN A 21 9.77 13.12 -6.74
CA ASN A 21 11.20 12.82 -6.79
C ASN A 21 12.06 13.49 -5.71
N TYR A 22 11.52 13.69 -4.51
CA TYR A 22 12.26 14.29 -3.39
C TYR A 22 12.41 13.37 -2.17
N HIS A 23 13.42 13.68 -1.35
CA HIS A 23 13.67 13.07 -0.05
C HIS A 23 12.90 13.80 1.06
N TYR A 24 12.27 13.02 1.94
CA TYR A 24 11.42 13.54 3.00
C TYR A 24 11.84 12.99 4.36
N TRP A 25 11.83 13.84 5.37
CA TRP A 25 11.79 13.38 6.77
C TRP A 25 10.35 13.45 7.25
N THR A 26 9.96 12.60 8.19
CA THR A 26 8.57 12.51 8.65
C THR A 26 8.49 12.75 10.14
N SER A 27 7.51 13.53 10.60
CA SER A 27 7.05 13.53 11.99
C SER A 27 5.69 12.83 12.07
N PHE A 28 5.55 11.92 13.03
CA PHE A 28 4.31 11.14 13.18
C PHE A 28 3.93 10.91 14.64
N GLU A 29 2.63 10.65 14.84
CA GLU A 29 2.02 10.50 16.15
C GLU A 29 2.70 9.39 16.97
N PRO A 30 2.79 9.55 18.31
CA PRO A 30 3.41 8.56 19.18
C PRO A 30 2.62 7.24 19.27
N TYR A 31 1.32 7.26 18.93
CA TYR A 31 0.42 6.12 19.04
C TYR A 31 -0.15 5.71 17.68
N ALA A 32 -0.24 4.39 17.49
CA ALA A 32 -0.86 3.83 16.31
C ALA A 32 -2.37 4.14 16.31
N LYS A 33 -2.87 4.62 15.17
CA LYS A 33 -4.30 4.80 14.95
C LYS A 33 -4.99 3.50 14.54
N TRP A 34 -4.24 2.62 13.88
CA TRP A 34 -4.71 1.29 13.48
C TRP A 34 -3.64 0.23 13.75
N ILE A 35 -4.09 -0.93 14.21
CA ILE A 35 -3.23 -2.10 14.42
C ILE A 35 -3.87 -3.24 13.62
N GLY A 36 -3.23 -3.61 12.51
CA GLY A 36 -3.63 -4.76 11.70
C GLY A 36 -2.99 -6.05 12.20
N THR A 37 -2.95 -7.05 11.33
CA THR A 37 -2.28 -8.34 11.63
C THR A 37 -0.78 -8.29 11.39
N GLN A 38 -0.31 -7.46 10.45
CA GLN A 38 1.10 -7.34 10.08
C GLN A 38 1.73 -6.01 10.48
N HIS A 39 0.93 -4.94 10.55
CA HIS A 39 1.43 -3.58 10.69
C HIS A 39 0.68 -2.76 11.73
N LYS A 40 1.41 -1.90 12.44
CA LYS A 40 0.85 -0.74 13.12
C LYS A 40 0.88 0.45 12.16
N VAL A 41 -0.16 1.28 12.16
CA VAL A 41 -0.30 2.44 11.28
C VAL A 41 -0.47 3.72 12.11
N PHE A 42 0.36 4.71 11.82
CA PHE A 42 0.42 6.00 12.51
C PHE A 42 0.10 7.12 11.51
N LYS A 43 -0.53 8.20 11.96
CA LYS A 43 -0.67 9.40 11.11
C LYS A 43 0.57 10.26 11.25
N GLY A 44 1.01 10.86 10.15
CA GLY A 44 2.15 11.75 10.14
C GLY A 44 2.10 12.80 9.05
N HIS A 45 3.15 13.60 9.02
CA HIS A 45 3.43 14.63 8.04
C HIS A 45 4.85 14.47 7.54
N ALA A 46 5.01 14.35 6.22
CA ALA A 46 6.29 14.30 5.53
C ALA A 46 6.68 15.70 5.05
N PHE A 47 7.88 16.13 5.39
CA PHE A 47 8.41 17.46 5.11
C PHE A 47 9.55 17.39 4.10
N HIS A 48 9.50 18.27 3.11
CA HIS A 48 10.53 18.34 2.10
C HIS A 48 11.79 18.97 2.68
N LYS A 49 12.98 18.40 2.43
CA LYS A 49 14.25 18.91 2.97
C LYS A 49 14.50 20.40 2.64
N ARG A 50 13.94 20.92 1.53
CA ARG A 50 14.11 22.33 1.11
C ARG A 50 12.85 23.18 1.26
N ASN A 51 11.73 22.62 1.75
CA ASN A 51 10.49 23.39 1.95
C ASN A 51 9.79 22.92 3.23
N TYR A 52 10.06 23.65 4.30
CA TYR A 52 9.55 23.38 5.64
C TYR A 52 8.12 23.90 5.86
N MET A 53 7.61 24.76 4.97
CA MET A 53 6.29 25.38 5.08
C MET A 53 5.17 24.48 4.54
N THR A 54 5.51 23.51 3.69
CA THR A 54 4.55 22.57 3.11
C THR A 54 4.85 21.15 3.55
N CYS A 55 3.82 20.42 3.98
CA CYS A 55 3.93 19.00 4.31
C CYS A 55 2.92 18.17 3.54
N THR A 56 3.28 16.92 3.25
CA THR A 56 2.34 15.92 2.74
C THR A 56 1.82 15.09 3.91
N LYS A 57 0.50 14.92 3.98
CA LYS A 57 -0.12 14.00 4.94
C LYS A 57 0.25 12.57 4.57
N VAL A 58 0.87 11.85 5.49
CA VAL A 58 1.32 10.47 5.30
C VAL A 58 0.74 9.55 6.36
N VAL A 59 0.78 8.26 6.07
CA VAL A 59 0.70 7.21 7.08
C VAL A 59 2.06 6.55 7.19
N VAL A 60 2.47 6.26 8.42
CA VAL A 60 3.71 5.53 8.73
C VAL A 60 3.32 4.14 9.18
N LYS A 61 3.94 3.10 8.62
CA LYS A 61 3.71 1.72 9.00
C LYS A 61 4.96 1.10 9.62
N THR A 62 4.75 0.35 10.69
CA THR A 62 5.79 -0.46 11.33
C THR A 62 5.35 -1.91 11.41
N LYS A 63 6.30 -2.86 11.38
CA LYS A 63 5.99 -4.29 11.54
C LYS A 63 5.60 -4.56 13.00
N ILE A 64 4.65 -5.46 13.25
CA ILE A 64 4.20 -5.75 14.64
C ILE A 64 5.20 -6.65 15.39
N ASN A 65 5.82 -7.61 14.70
CA ASN A 65 6.52 -8.73 15.35
C ASN A 65 8.04 -8.75 15.16
N CYS A 66 8.65 -7.70 14.58
CA CYS A 66 10.10 -7.65 14.38
C CYS A 66 10.62 -6.22 14.38
N HIS A 67 11.87 -6.01 14.81
CA HIS A 67 12.62 -4.78 14.53
C HIS A 67 12.99 -4.81 13.05
N ALA A 68 12.26 -4.04 12.24
CA ALA A 68 12.38 -4.13 10.80
C ALA A 68 13.65 -3.42 10.31
N CYS A 69 14.37 -4.08 9.41
CA CYS A 69 15.34 -3.44 8.50
C CYS A 69 14.74 -3.34 7.08
N PRO A 70 15.34 -2.58 6.13
CA PRO A 70 14.76 -2.38 4.80
C PRO A 70 14.37 -3.66 4.05
N ARG A 71 15.15 -4.74 4.22
CA ARG A 71 14.90 -6.05 3.60
C ARG A 71 13.55 -6.66 3.98
N HIS A 72 13.06 -6.38 5.19
CA HIS A 72 11.74 -6.85 5.65
C HIS A 72 10.56 -6.18 4.95
N TRP A 73 10.82 -5.11 4.19
CA TRP A 73 9.84 -4.39 3.38
C TRP A 73 9.96 -4.70 1.89
N GLU A 74 10.97 -5.46 1.46
CA GLU A 74 11.24 -5.73 0.04
C GLU A 74 10.05 -6.34 -0.68
N SER A 75 9.44 -7.40 -0.12
CA SER A 75 8.26 -8.01 -0.72
C SER A 75 7.07 -7.05 -0.83
N TYR A 76 6.95 -6.11 0.12
CA TYR A 76 5.91 -5.08 0.11
C TYR A 76 6.14 -4.06 -1.00
N MET A 77 7.39 -3.61 -1.15
CA MET A 77 7.81 -2.69 -2.21
C MET A 77 7.60 -3.32 -3.59
N ASN A 78 8.05 -4.57 -3.77
CA ASN A 78 7.92 -5.32 -5.02
C ASN A 78 6.45 -5.50 -5.40
N CYS A 79 5.57 -5.77 -4.42
CA CYS A 79 4.13 -5.89 -4.65
C CYS A 79 3.53 -4.57 -5.18
N HIS A 80 3.85 -3.44 -4.55
CA HIS A 80 3.37 -2.13 -5.00
C HIS A 80 3.92 -1.74 -6.37
N GLN A 81 5.21 -2.00 -6.62
CA GLN A 81 5.86 -1.68 -7.88
C GLN A 81 5.28 -2.49 -9.03
N GLU A 82 5.12 -3.80 -8.86
CA GLU A 82 4.55 -4.67 -9.90
C GLU A 82 3.09 -4.29 -10.21
N ALA A 83 2.29 -4.01 -9.18
CA ALA A 83 0.92 -3.54 -9.36
C ALA A 83 0.85 -2.21 -10.11
N GLU A 84 1.76 -1.26 -9.83
CA GLU A 84 1.79 0.02 -10.55
C GLU A 84 2.22 -0.13 -12.02
N ILE A 85 3.18 -1.01 -12.31
CA ILE A 85 3.62 -1.32 -13.68
C ILE A 85 2.44 -1.89 -14.48
N LEU A 86 1.73 -2.87 -13.91
CA LEU A 86 0.57 -3.48 -14.56
C LEU A 86 -0.59 -2.49 -14.71
N ALA A 87 -0.82 -1.62 -13.73
CA ALA A 87 -1.83 -0.57 -13.82
C ALA A 87 -1.50 0.41 -14.97
N SER A 88 -0.22 0.77 -15.12
CA SER A 88 0.24 1.61 -16.23
C SER A 88 -0.01 0.95 -17.59
N GLU A 89 0.26 -0.34 -17.73
CA GLU A 89 -0.03 -1.10 -18.97
C GLU A 89 -1.54 -1.24 -19.22
N PHE A 90 -2.34 -1.48 -18.18
CA PHE A 90 -3.80 -1.53 -18.28
C PHE A 90 -4.37 -0.18 -18.76
N ASN A 91 -3.95 0.92 -18.15
CA ASN A 91 -4.37 2.27 -18.52
C ASN A 91 -4.00 2.65 -19.96
N LYS A 92 -2.88 2.11 -20.50
CA LYS A 92 -2.50 2.30 -21.91
C LYS A 92 -3.41 1.53 -22.86
N ARG A 93 -3.85 0.33 -22.45
CA ARG A 93 -4.64 -0.57 -23.29
C ARG A 93 -6.13 -0.24 -23.29
N CYS A 94 -6.63 0.43 -22.26
CA CYS A 94 -8.04 0.75 -22.12
C CYS A 94 -8.29 2.25 -22.22
N HIS A 95 -8.79 2.70 -23.38
CA HIS A 95 -9.11 4.11 -23.64
C HIS A 95 -10.50 4.53 -23.13
N ASP A 96 -11.43 3.58 -22.99
CA ASP A 96 -12.82 3.83 -22.60
C ASP A 96 -13.11 3.58 -21.11
N ILE A 97 -12.10 3.73 -20.24
CA ILE A 97 -12.30 3.66 -18.78
C ILE A 97 -12.80 4.98 -18.21
N SER A 98 -13.72 4.92 -17.25
CA SER A 98 -14.24 6.11 -16.58
C SER A 98 -13.21 6.75 -15.64
N VAL A 99 -12.28 5.92 -15.13
CA VAL A 99 -11.25 6.32 -14.17
C VAL A 99 -9.95 5.59 -14.43
N LYS A 100 -8.82 6.28 -14.28
CA LYS A 100 -7.49 5.65 -14.36
C LYS A 100 -7.13 4.96 -13.05
N ILE A 101 -6.38 3.86 -13.12
CA ILE A 101 -5.90 3.14 -11.95
C ILE A 101 -4.48 3.59 -11.63
N ALA A 102 -4.20 3.92 -10.37
CA ALA A 102 -2.84 4.17 -9.90
C ALA A 102 -2.66 3.65 -8.48
N PHE A 103 -1.52 3.06 -8.19
CA PHE A 103 -1.11 2.65 -6.86
C PHE A 103 -0.21 3.70 -6.23
N ILE A 104 -0.36 3.90 -4.92
CA ILE A 104 0.61 4.73 -4.21
C ILE A 104 1.99 4.08 -4.24
N THR A 105 3.03 4.89 -4.41
CA THR A 105 4.42 4.46 -4.30
C THR A 105 4.87 4.62 -2.85
N PRO A 106 5.03 3.56 -2.06
CA PRO A 106 5.55 3.67 -0.70
C PRO A 106 7.05 4.02 -0.72
N SER A 107 7.59 4.47 0.42
CA SER A 107 9.03 4.65 0.61
C SER A 107 9.46 4.10 1.97
N ILE A 108 10.70 3.65 2.06
CA ILE A 108 11.30 3.21 3.32
C ILE A 108 12.07 4.38 3.94
N ALA A 109 11.93 4.57 5.24
CA ALA A 109 12.73 5.50 6.04
C ALA A 109 13.25 4.79 7.29
N SER A 110 14.35 5.28 7.85
CA SER A 110 14.86 4.83 9.15
C SER A 110 14.33 5.74 10.24
N MET A 111 13.88 5.16 11.35
CA MET A 111 13.49 5.89 12.55
C MET A 111 14.70 6.66 13.12
N ASP A 112 14.48 7.92 13.48
CA ASP A 112 15.47 8.81 14.07
C ASP A 112 15.15 8.96 15.56
N ASP A 113 14.31 9.94 15.93
CA ASP A 113 13.89 10.11 17.32
C ASP A 113 12.56 9.40 17.64
N ILE A 114 12.46 8.90 18.86
CA ILE A 114 11.23 8.37 19.44
C ILE A 114 10.69 9.35 20.48
N SER A 115 9.38 9.57 20.45
CA SER A 115 8.69 10.44 21.39
C SER A 115 8.95 10.05 22.86
N ASP A 116 9.30 11.03 23.68
CA ASP A 116 9.47 10.88 25.12
C ASP A 116 8.16 10.44 25.81
N PHE A 117 7.00 10.76 25.24
CA PHE A 117 5.70 10.32 25.75
C PHE A 117 5.50 8.81 25.65
N MET A 118 6.25 8.10 24.79
CA MET A 118 6.26 6.63 24.82
C MET A 118 6.76 6.11 26.17
N LYS A 119 7.66 6.82 26.88
CA LYS A 119 8.15 6.40 28.20
C LYS A 119 7.04 6.35 29.25
N ILE A 120 6.10 7.30 29.20
CA ILE A 120 4.91 7.31 30.08
C ILE A 120 3.94 6.20 29.63
N TYR A 121 3.72 6.06 28.32
CA TYR A 121 2.85 5.01 27.76
C TYR A 121 3.31 3.58 28.12
N ARG A 122 4.63 3.35 28.29
CA ARG A 122 5.20 2.06 28.77
C ARG A 122 4.63 1.63 30.12
N VAL A 123 4.28 2.57 30.99
CA VAL A 123 3.73 2.28 32.32
C VAL A 123 2.26 1.84 32.22
N PHE A 124 1.50 2.39 31.27
CA PHE A 124 0.04 2.23 31.22
C PHE A 124 -0.47 1.21 30.19
N LYS A 125 0.34 0.80 29.20
CA LYS A 125 -0.09 -0.19 28.20
C LYS A 125 0.98 -1.25 27.90
N ARG A 126 0.65 -2.51 28.23
CA ARG A 126 1.36 -3.73 27.81
C ARG A 126 1.19 -3.98 26.30
N SER A 127 1.80 -3.15 25.46
CA SER A 127 1.96 -3.41 24.02
C SER A 127 3.27 -4.17 23.79
N ASN A 128 3.21 -5.37 23.19
CA ASN A 128 4.35 -6.29 23.04
C ASN A 128 5.54 -5.76 22.21
N LYS A 129 5.34 -4.76 21.33
CA LYS A 129 6.43 -4.14 20.56
C LYS A 129 6.44 -2.63 20.70
N LEU A 130 7.55 -2.09 21.19
CA LEU A 130 7.88 -0.67 21.22
C LEU A 130 8.56 -0.26 19.90
N LEU A 131 8.38 1.00 19.51
CA LEU A 131 9.19 1.59 18.44
C LEU A 131 10.65 1.64 18.90
N GLN A 132 11.58 1.46 17.97
CA GLN A 132 13.03 1.44 18.24
C GLN A 132 13.76 2.33 17.24
N GLU A 133 14.81 3.00 17.72
CA GLU A 133 15.72 3.77 16.88
C GLU A 133 16.27 2.86 15.77
N ASP A 134 16.61 3.45 14.63
CA ASP A 134 17.05 2.76 13.41
C ASP A 134 16.06 1.77 12.78
N GLU A 135 14.87 1.58 13.35
CA GLU A 135 13.83 0.73 12.74
C GLU A 135 13.44 1.28 11.37
N ALA A 136 13.48 0.43 10.34
CA ALA A 136 12.94 0.75 9.04
C ALA A 136 11.41 0.79 9.09
N VAL A 137 10.84 1.94 8.76
CA VAL A 137 9.41 2.19 8.64
C VAL A 137 9.03 2.43 7.19
N LEU A 138 7.76 2.14 6.87
CA LEU A 138 7.21 2.41 5.54
C LEU A 138 6.36 3.68 5.57
N LEU A 139 6.60 4.58 4.63
CA LEU A 139 5.86 5.82 4.42
C LEU A 139 4.93 5.66 3.22
N GLU A 140 3.68 6.07 3.38
CA GLU A 140 2.67 6.08 2.33
C GLU A 140 1.91 7.39 2.35
N GLU A 141 1.50 7.87 1.17
CA GLU A 141 0.64 9.04 1.11
C GLU A 141 -0.70 8.69 1.74
N ARG A 142 -1.20 9.57 2.61
CA ARG A 142 -2.50 9.35 3.22
C ARG A 142 -3.57 9.64 2.19
N LEU A 143 -4.25 8.61 1.74
CA LEU A 143 -5.44 8.73 0.89
C LEU A 143 -6.54 9.46 1.66
N LEU A 144 -6.98 10.60 1.14
CA LEU A 144 -8.04 11.43 1.71
C LEU A 144 -9.30 11.25 0.85
N GLY A 145 -10.45 11.08 1.50
CA GLY A 145 -11.74 10.86 0.82
C GLY A 145 -12.47 9.64 1.36
N ASP A 146 -13.49 9.21 0.63
CA ASP A 146 -14.26 8.01 0.95
C ASP A 146 -13.45 6.76 0.59
N PHE A 147 -12.84 6.15 1.60
CA PHE A 147 -11.99 4.98 1.43
C PHE A 147 -12.86 3.73 1.27
N LYS A 148 -12.80 3.11 0.10
CA LYS A 148 -13.58 1.93 -0.25
C LYS A 148 -12.67 0.72 -0.47
N HIS A 149 -13.17 -0.46 -0.14
CA HIS A 149 -12.60 -1.74 -0.53
C HIS A 149 -13.46 -2.25 -1.68
N PHE A 150 -12.88 -2.42 -2.86
CA PHE A 150 -13.62 -2.71 -4.09
C PHE A 150 -13.57 -4.20 -4.47
N LEU A 151 -12.39 -4.82 -4.29
CA LEU A 151 -12.16 -6.22 -4.61
C LEU A 151 -11.36 -6.88 -3.49
N SER A 152 -11.86 -7.98 -2.94
CA SER A 152 -11.16 -8.73 -1.88
C SER A 152 -9.93 -9.47 -2.42
N ALA A 153 -9.04 -9.90 -1.52
CA ALA A 153 -7.91 -10.76 -1.88
C ALA A 153 -8.34 -12.06 -2.59
N LYS A 154 -9.57 -12.52 -2.34
CA LYS A 154 -10.13 -13.74 -2.96
C LYS A 154 -10.89 -13.47 -4.26
N GLY A 155 -10.91 -12.22 -4.75
CA GLY A 155 -11.65 -11.82 -5.96
C GLY A 155 -13.13 -11.55 -5.73
N GLN A 156 -13.59 -11.39 -4.49
CA GLN A 156 -14.99 -11.04 -4.21
C GLN A 156 -15.18 -9.53 -4.37
N THR A 157 -16.25 -9.14 -5.06
CA THR A 157 -16.55 -7.74 -5.35
C THR A 157 -17.34 -7.10 -4.22
N PHE A 158 -17.07 -5.82 -3.95
CA PHE A 158 -17.80 -5.01 -2.98
C PHE A 158 -18.40 -3.80 -3.73
N GLY A 159 -19.50 -4.06 -4.44
CA GLY A 159 -20.16 -3.09 -5.32
C GLY A 159 -19.79 -3.25 -6.80
N GLU A 160 -20.49 -2.53 -7.65
CA GLU A 160 -20.40 -2.63 -9.12
C GLU A 160 -19.98 -1.31 -9.78
N GLU A 161 -19.67 -0.28 -8.97
CA GLU A 161 -19.42 1.09 -9.44
C GLU A 161 -18.10 1.24 -10.23
N TYR A 162 -17.15 0.30 -10.08
CA TYR A 162 -15.79 0.39 -10.64
C TYR A 162 -15.39 -0.92 -11.34
N GLU A 163 -16.07 -1.23 -12.44
CA GLU A 163 -15.81 -2.39 -13.30
C GLU A 163 -14.35 -2.46 -13.79
N GLU A 164 -13.67 -1.32 -13.92
CA GLU A 164 -12.26 -1.18 -14.28
C GLU A 164 -11.36 -2.01 -13.36
N LEU A 165 -11.66 -2.06 -12.06
CA LEU A 165 -10.84 -2.79 -11.08
C LEU A 165 -10.95 -4.31 -11.24
N HIS A 166 -12.13 -4.80 -11.62
CA HIS A 166 -12.35 -6.22 -11.88
C HIS A 166 -11.65 -6.62 -13.20
N ALA A 167 -11.77 -5.78 -14.23
CA ALA A 167 -11.09 -5.98 -15.49
C ALA A 167 -9.56 -5.88 -15.35
N TYR A 168 -9.07 -4.97 -14.51
CA TYR A 168 -7.65 -4.86 -14.19
C TYR A 168 -7.10 -6.13 -13.54
N SER A 169 -7.80 -6.69 -12.55
CA SER A 169 -7.42 -7.97 -11.93
C SER A 169 -7.30 -9.09 -12.98
N HIS A 170 -8.32 -9.25 -13.84
CA HIS A 170 -8.29 -10.22 -14.94
C HIS A 170 -7.15 -9.92 -15.94
N PHE A 171 -6.98 -8.67 -16.35
CA PHE A 171 -5.90 -8.26 -17.24
C PHE A 171 -4.53 -8.68 -16.70
N THR A 172 -4.26 -8.49 -15.40
CA THR A 172 -2.97 -8.87 -14.80
C THR A 172 -2.68 -10.37 -14.94
N TYR A 173 -3.71 -11.20 -14.81
CA TYR A 173 -3.59 -12.65 -15.03
C TYR A 173 -3.22 -12.98 -16.48
N GLN A 174 -3.91 -12.40 -17.46
CA GLN A 174 -3.66 -12.74 -18.86
C GLN A 174 -2.38 -12.12 -19.41
N MET A 175 -2.12 -10.85 -19.08
CA MET A 175 -0.92 -10.14 -19.52
C MET A 175 0.36 -10.85 -19.05
N THR A 176 0.30 -11.51 -17.91
CA THR A 176 1.44 -12.26 -17.35
C THR A 176 1.39 -13.74 -17.68
N ASN A 177 0.59 -14.18 -18.66
CA ASN A 177 0.45 -15.59 -19.05
C ASN A 177 0.13 -16.51 -17.86
N GLY A 178 -0.74 -16.04 -16.97
CA GLY A 178 -1.20 -16.75 -15.78
C GLY A 178 -0.14 -16.92 -14.69
N GLN A 179 0.92 -16.10 -14.68
CA GLN A 179 1.95 -16.15 -13.65
C GLN A 179 1.53 -15.42 -12.37
N ILE A 180 0.82 -14.30 -12.48
CA ILE A 180 0.39 -13.51 -11.33
C ILE A 180 -1.05 -12.99 -11.49
N VAL A 181 -1.73 -12.70 -10.38
CA VAL A 181 -2.97 -11.91 -10.39
C VAL A 181 -2.96 -10.90 -9.26
N VAL A 182 -3.38 -9.66 -9.55
CA VAL A 182 -3.51 -8.58 -8.56
C VAL A 182 -4.93 -8.54 -8.00
N SER A 183 -5.07 -8.49 -6.67
CA SER A 183 -6.32 -8.46 -5.91
C SER A 183 -6.22 -7.56 -4.66
N ASP A 184 -7.21 -7.60 -3.76
CA ASP A 184 -7.27 -6.77 -2.53
C ASP A 184 -7.25 -5.25 -2.85
N LEU A 185 -8.03 -4.84 -3.85
CA LEU A 185 -8.05 -3.48 -4.39
C LEU A 185 -8.90 -2.56 -3.51
N LYS A 186 -8.25 -1.58 -2.89
CA LYS A 186 -8.87 -0.60 -1.98
C LYS A 186 -8.20 0.75 -2.08
N GLY A 187 -8.96 1.81 -1.88
CA GLY A 187 -8.45 3.15 -2.09
C GLY A 187 -9.54 4.21 -2.10
N VAL A 188 -9.23 5.32 -2.77
CA VAL A 188 -10.14 6.46 -2.94
C VAL A 188 -10.22 6.84 -4.41
N VAL A 189 -11.36 7.40 -4.81
CA VAL A 189 -11.51 8.05 -6.12
C VAL A 189 -11.30 9.53 -5.92
N HIS A 190 -10.39 10.13 -6.67
CA HIS A 190 -10.15 11.56 -6.67
C HIS A 190 -9.70 12.01 -8.06
N ASP A 191 -10.32 13.08 -8.58
CA ASP A 191 -9.99 13.70 -9.86
C ASP A 191 -9.89 12.71 -11.04
N GLY A 192 -10.86 11.79 -11.15
CA GLY A 192 -10.90 10.79 -12.23
C GLY A 192 -9.84 9.69 -12.11
N VAL A 193 -9.21 9.55 -10.94
CA VAL A 193 -8.20 8.51 -10.66
C VAL A 193 -8.59 7.69 -9.43
N LEU A 194 -8.60 6.37 -9.58
CA LEU A 194 -8.64 5.40 -8.49
C LEU A 194 -7.23 5.27 -7.90
N ARG A 195 -6.97 5.94 -6.78
CA ARG A 195 -5.71 5.83 -6.04
C ARG A 195 -5.81 4.67 -5.05
N LEU A 196 -5.07 3.60 -5.31
CA LEU A 196 -5.11 2.34 -4.57
C LEU A 196 -3.91 2.14 -3.66
N THR A 197 -4.07 1.29 -2.64
CA THR A 197 -3.02 0.95 -1.67
C THR A 197 -3.15 -0.49 -1.16
N ASN A 198 -2.05 -1.05 -0.66
CA ASN A 198 -1.96 -2.39 -0.10
C ASN A 198 -2.57 -3.48 -1.01
N PRO A 199 -2.20 -3.56 -2.32
CA PRO A 199 -2.62 -4.68 -3.14
C PRO A 199 -2.12 -6.01 -2.55
N THR A 200 -2.80 -7.08 -2.93
CA THR A 200 -2.28 -8.44 -2.80
C THR A 200 -1.96 -8.94 -4.20
N ILE A 201 -0.79 -9.54 -4.38
CA ILE A 201 -0.46 -10.26 -5.61
C ILE A 201 -0.33 -11.73 -5.24
N HIS A 202 -1.03 -12.58 -5.99
CA HIS A 202 -0.83 -14.02 -5.94
C HIS A 202 0.05 -14.42 -7.12
N SER A 203 1.12 -15.18 -6.87
CA SER A 203 2.09 -15.58 -7.88
C SER A 203 2.44 -17.06 -7.80
N ARG A 204 2.70 -17.71 -8.94
CA ARG A 204 3.04 -19.15 -8.94
C ARG A 204 4.25 -19.49 -8.06
N ASP A 205 5.22 -18.56 -7.95
CA ASP A 205 6.45 -18.70 -7.16
C ASP A 205 6.37 -18.09 -5.74
N ARG A 206 5.22 -17.53 -5.35
CA ARG A 206 4.95 -16.95 -4.02
C ARG A 206 5.92 -15.83 -3.60
N ARG A 207 6.36 -14.99 -4.54
CA ARG A 207 7.40 -13.98 -4.30
C ARG A 207 6.92 -12.67 -3.66
N PHE A 208 5.61 -12.43 -3.53
CA PHE A 208 5.07 -11.14 -3.06
C PHE A 208 4.80 -11.07 -1.54
N GLY A 209 5.38 -12.01 -0.79
CA GLY A 209 5.37 -12.01 0.67
C GLY A 209 4.17 -12.74 1.29
N PRO A 210 3.89 -12.56 2.58
CA PRO A 210 3.05 -13.51 3.32
C PRO A 210 1.56 -13.54 2.96
N LYS A 211 1.08 -12.60 2.13
CA LYS A 211 -0.30 -12.60 1.61
C LYS A 211 -0.42 -13.35 0.27
N ASP A 212 0.70 -13.74 -0.31
CA ASP A 212 0.75 -14.45 -1.57
C ASP A 212 0.41 -15.94 -1.37
N ASP A 213 -0.87 -16.27 -1.53
CA ASP A 213 -1.38 -17.64 -1.47
C ASP A 213 -1.00 -18.52 -2.69
N GLY A 214 -0.20 -18.00 -3.62
CA GLY A 214 0.23 -18.64 -4.86
C GLY A 214 -0.91 -19.12 -5.75
N GLU A 215 -0.75 -20.29 -6.37
CA GLU A 215 -1.74 -20.83 -7.33
C GLU A 215 -3.15 -20.98 -6.76
N ALA A 216 -3.28 -21.29 -5.46
CA ALA A 216 -4.58 -21.33 -4.80
C ALA A 216 -5.22 -19.93 -4.68
N GLY A 217 -4.39 -18.89 -4.45
CA GLY A 217 -4.84 -17.50 -4.51
C GLY A 217 -5.28 -17.10 -5.92
N ILE A 218 -4.45 -17.40 -6.93
CA ILE A 218 -4.76 -17.17 -8.34
C ILE A 218 -6.10 -17.81 -8.70
N SER A 219 -6.24 -19.12 -8.45
CA SER A 219 -7.44 -19.88 -8.80
C SER A 219 -8.70 -19.29 -8.15
N ARG A 220 -8.62 -18.87 -6.87
CA ARG A 220 -9.75 -18.26 -6.17
C ARG A 220 -10.16 -16.93 -6.77
N VAL A 221 -9.21 -16.07 -7.12
CA VAL A 221 -9.50 -14.79 -7.78
C VAL A 221 -10.15 -15.04 -9.15
N CYS A 222 -9.60 -15.96 -9.95
CA CYS A 222 -10.15 -16.28 -11.27
C CYS A 222 -11.55 -16.89 -11.22
N ILE A 223 -11.82 -17.81 -10.28
CA ILE A 223 -13.15 -18.44 -10.14
C ILE A 223 -14.22 -17.43 -9.70
N ASN A 224 -13.87 -16.46 -8.87
CA ASN A 224 -14.80 -15.43 -8.41
C ASN A 224 -14.95 -14.26 -9.40
N HIS A 225 -14.15 -14.22 -10.47
CA HIS A 225 -14.23 -13.16 -11.47
C HIS A 225 -15.44 -13.36 -12.38
N ARG A 226 -16.15 -12.27 -12.68
CA ARG A 226 -17.15 -12.19 -13.75
C ARG A 226 -16.67 -11.18 -14.78
N CYS A 227 -16.52 -11.63 -16.02
CA CYS A 227 -16.13 -10.73 -17.10
C CYS A 227 -17.19 -9.64 -17.30
N ASN A 228 -16.72 -8.40 -17.47
CA ASN A 228 -17.56 -7.25 -17.75
C ASN A 228 -17.25 -6.68 -19.14
N LYS A 229 -17.92 -5.58 -19.50
CA LYS A 229 -17.76 -4.91 -20.80
C LYS A 229 -16.32 -4.47 -21.08
N ILE A 230 -15.53 -4.16 -20.05
CA ILE A 230 -14.13 -3.72 -20.17
C ILE A 230 -13.24 -4.92 -20.48
N CYS A 231 -13.45 -6.07 -19.83
CA CYS A 231 -12.75 -7.31 -20.19
C CYS A 231 -12.93 -7.63 -21.68
N GLN A 232 -14.17 -7.49 -22.17
CA GLN A 232 -14.51 -7.75 -23.57
C GLN A 232 -13.90 -6.72 -24.52
N SER A 233 -13.96 -5.43 -24.18
CA SER A 233 -13.46 -4.37 -25.06
C SER A 233 -11.96 -4.42 -25.30
N ILE A 234 -11.17 -4.86 -24.31
CA ILE A 234 -9.71 -5.01 -24.46
C ILE A 234 -9.27 -6.42 -24.91
N GLY A 235 -10.25 -7.28 -25.24
CA GLY A 235 -10.05 -8.59 -25.85
C GLY A 235 -9.53 -9.65 -24.87
N LEU A 236 -9.89 -9.59 -23.60
CA LEU A 236 -9.51 -10.62 -22.63
C LEU A 236 -10.30 -11.91 -22.88
N VAL A 237 -9.62 -13.06 -22.87
CA VAL A 237 -10.29 -14.37 -22.94
C VAL A 237 -11.04 -14.61 -21.63
N PRO A 238 -12.34 -14.96 -21.62
CA PRO A 238 -13.07 -15.15 -20.37
C PRO A 238 -12.40 -16.14 -19.40
N ILE A 239 -12.37 -15.78 -18.12
CA ILE A 239 -11.91 -16.63 -17.01
C ILE A 239 -13.03 -16.78 -15.97
N GLY A 240 -12.97 -17.85 -15.19
CA GLY A 240 -14.02 -18.21 -14.22
C GLY A 240 -15.09 -19.08 -14.86
N PHE A 241 -15.91 -19.72 -14.03
CA PHE A 241 -17.11 -20.41 -14.52
C PHE A 241 -18.21 -19.36 -14.74
N GLY A 242 -18.83 -19.38 -15.92
CA GLY A 242 -20.02 -18.57 -16.23
C GLY A 242 -21.16 -18.86 -15.26
#